data_AF-A0A2D6J1S9-F1
#
_entry.id   AF-A0A2D6J1S9-F1
#
_cell.length_a   1.000
_cell.length_b   1.000
_cell.length_c   1.000
_cell.angle_alpha   90.00
_cell.angle_beta   90.00
_cell.angle_gamma   90.00
#
_symmetry.space_group_name_H-M   'P 1'
#
loop_
_entity.id
_entity.type
_entity.pdbx_description
1 polymer ?
#
loop_
_entity_poly.entity_id
_entity_poly.type
_entity_poly.pdbx_seq_one_letter_code
_entity_poly.pdbx_strand_id
1 'polypeptide(L)'
;MKNSQPVNPSETGLVQSLPVKEFARDNSLGAGERIVIVIKSLDQKERRERLICSAKSGTLGRIEPRPVAQGLAVCTELVPDSKISTSGNCWIMELEEPRGFAKLPNDTSAISEIGQISIFDSNLKQVNTLKHDFFGFLHTIILSADREKMLVVSGGYDSIFEVDIKTGAIKWSWFGWDHGYNPRQQDGAFLTYDRRQAEAWQRQGKKAQFVAPKLYGKQGLVTAGRTTFPNSAYYNIYKDETTIVATLFHAGELIEIDKKTGDVFVRLSGMNIPHSILPWESGWLVTSTREGCFFTLSPTFQVERQVSFTDMPGKPAGMEEEEWLQSVSPLSDGRQLLAVDANRGLFVIDVENRKWNVFDIDENWCVQEVYSLGSA
;
A
#
# COMPACT_ATOMS: atom_id res chain seq x y z
N MET A 1 -1.38 -14.42 -20.55
CA MET A 1 -2.35 -15.46 -20.10
C MET A 1 -2.06 -15.73 -18.64
N LYS A 2 -3.06 -15.78 -17.75
CA LYS A 2 -2.83 -16.10 -16.33
C LYS A 2 -2.41 -17.57 -16.24
N ASN A 3 -1.18 -17.83 -15.81
CA ASN A 3 -0.63 -19.18 -15.67
C ASN A 3 -0.59 -19.52 -14.17
N SER A 4 -0.95 -20.77 -13.84
CA SER A 4 -1.15 -21.37 -12.50
C SER A 4 -2.55 -21.26 -11.88
N GLN A 5 -2.98 -22.32 -11.19
CA GLN A 5 -4.15 -22.29 -10.31
C GLN A 5 -3.78 -21.50 -9.04
N PRO A 6 -4.45 -20.37 -8.76
CA PRO A 6 -4.15 -19.59 -7.58
C PRO A 6 -4.56 -20.34 -6.31
N VAL A 7 -3.85 -20.11 -5.21
CA VAL A 7 -4.30 -20.55 -3.89
C VAL A 7 -5.34 -19.55 -3.39
N ASN A 8 -6.50 -20.03 -2.97
CA ASN A 8 -7.49 -19.24 -2.25
C ASN A 8 -7.28 -19.50 -0.74
N PRO A 9 -6.90 -18.51 0.08
CA PRO A 9 -6.70 -18.69 1.52
C PRO A 9 -7.88 -19.38 2.21
N SER A 10 -9.11 -19.01 1.84
CA SER A 10 -10.33 -19.54 2.44
C SER A 10 -10.58 -21.04 2.15
N GLU A 11 -9.94 -21.59 1.12
CA GLU A 11 -10.11 -23.00 0.71
C GLU A 11 -9.02 -23.91 1.28
N THR A 12 -7.99 -23.35 1.92
CA THR A 12 -6.78 -24.12 2.27
C THR A 12 -6.93 -25.01 3.51
N GLY A 13 -7.98 -24.85 4.33
CA GLY A 13 -8.36 -25.75 5.44
C GLY A 13 -7.30 -26.01 6.53
N LEU A 14 -6.07 -25.54 6.36
CA LEU A 14 -4.86 -25.86 7.14
C LEU A 14 -4.19 -24.62 7.70
N VAL A 15 -4.70 -23.42 7.41
CA VAL A 15 -4.10 -22.17 7.89
C VAL A 15 -4.50 -21.94 9.35
N GLN A 16 -3.50 -21.88 10.21
CA GLN A 16 -3.71 -21.46 11.59
C GLN A 16 -4.19 -20.00 11.60
N SER A 17 -5.43 -19.78 12.04
CA SER A 17 -5.96 -18.45 12.28
C SER A 17 -5.68 -18.03 13.72
N LEU A 18 -5.03 -16.87 13.88
CA LEU A 18 -4.59 -16.30 15.14
C LEU A 18 -5.31 -14.97 15.39
N PRO A 19 -6.41 -14.97 16.17
CA PRO A 19 -7.11 -13.73 16.48
C PRO A 19 -6.35 -12.92 17.54
N VAL A 20 -5.95 -11.69 17.20
CA VAL A 20 -5.18 -10.79 18.06
C VAL A 20 -5.92 -10.45 19.35
N LYS A 21 -7.25 -10.50 19.37
CA LYS A 21 -8.06 -10.28 20.58
C LYS A 21 -7.75 -11.27 21.72
N GLU A 22 -7.20 -12.45 21.39
CA GLU A 22 -6.78 -13.47 22.35
C GLU A 22 -5.35 -13.26 22.87
N PHE A 23 -4.63 -12.29 22.33
CA PHE A 23 -3.26 -11.99 22.74
C PHE A 23 -3.29 -11.13 24.02
N ALA A 24 -2.28 -11.29 24.87
CA ALA A 24 -2.15 -10.48 26.09
C ALA A 24 -1.72 -9.05 25.75
N ARG A 25 -2.37 -8.06 26.35
CA ARG A 25 -1.94 -6.66 26.19
C ARG A 25 -0.63 -6.44 26.95
N ASP A 26 0.34 -5.82 26.31
CA ASP A 26 1.64 -5.44 26.88
C ASP A 26 2.05 -4.06 26.38
N ASN A 27 1.86 -3.04 27.21
CA ASN A 27 2.12 -1.64 26.86
C ASN A 27 3.62 -1.33 26.61
N SER A 28 4.52 -2.27 26.90
CA SER A 28 5.96 -2.10 26.62
C SER A 28 6.34 -2.41 25.17
N LEU A 29 5.47 -3.07 24.40
CA LEU A 29 5.78 -3.39 23.00
C LEU A 29 5.96 -2.13 22.16
N GLY A 30 7.00 -2.14 21.33
CA GLY A 30 7.42 -1.04 20.47
C GLY A 30 8.02 0.17 21.20
N ALA A 31 8.09 0.18 22.54
CA ALA A 31 8.57 1.33 23.29
C ALA A 31 10.00 1.73 22.89
N GLY A 32 10.21 3.02 22.61
CA GLY A 32 11.52 3.57 22.21
C GLY A 32 11.87 3.38 20.73
N GLU A 33 11.04 2.71 19.94
CA GLU A 33 11.24 2.59 18.50
C GLU A 33 10.99 3.95 17.84
N ARG A 34 11.96 4.42 17.03
CA ARG A 34 11.76 5.61 16.21
C ARG A 34 11.10 5.21 14.90
N ILE A 35 10.07 5.95 14.52
CA ILE A 35 9.28 5.67 13.32
C ILE A 35 9.07 6.92 12.47
N VAL A 36 8.83 6.70 11.18
CA VAL A 36 8.23 7.69 10.27
C VAL A 36 6.80 7.27 9.96
N ILE A 37 5.85 8.14 10.27
CA ILE A 37 4.43 7.97 9.94
C ILE A 37 4.16 8.81 8.69
N VAL A 38 3.67 8.17 7.63
CA VAL A 38 3.25 8.84 6.41
C VAL A 38 1.73 8.99 6.44
N ILE A 39 1.23 10.22 6.36
CA ILE A 39 -0.18 10.58 6.54
C ILE A 39 -0.68 11.23 5.25
N LYS A 40 -1.51 10.51 4.48
CA LYS A 40 -1.95 10.96 3.15
C LYS A 40 -2.94 12.13 3.19
N SER A 41 -3.61 12.34 4.31
CA SER A 41 -4.50 13.49 4.52
C SER A 41 -4.89 13.64 5.99
N LEU A 42 -5.44 14.82 6.32
CA LEU A 42 -5.87 15.19 7.67
C LEU A 42 -7.40 15.24 7.82
N ASP A 43 -8.12 14.41 7.06
CA ASP A 43 -9.60 14.39 6.97
C ASP A 43 -10.20 13.01 7.36
N GLN A 44 -9.54 12.24 8.21
CA GLN A 44 -9.94 10.84 8.48
C GLN A 44 -11.38 10.70 9.03
N LYS A 45 -11.84 11.64 9.85
CA LYS A 45 -13.24 11.66 10.32
C LYS A 45 -14.24 11.79 9.17
N GLU A 46 -14.04 12.77 8.30
CA GLU A 46 -14.89 12.99 7.12
C GLU A 46 -14.85 11.77 6.17
N ARG A 47 -13.70 11.10 6.06
CA ARG A 47 -13.59 9.83 5.31
C ARG A 47 -14.45 8.73 5.89
N ARG A 48 -14.45 8.55 7.22
CA ARG A 48 -15.29 7.56 7.90
C ARG A 48 -16.78 7.87 7.71
N GLU A 49 -17.19 9.12 7.86
CA GLU A 49 -18.58 9.54 7.62
C GLU A 49 -19.04 9.23 6.19
N ARG A 50 -18.19 9.51 5.20
CA ARG A 50 -18.47 9.14 3.79
C ARG A 50 -18.52 7.63 3.59
N LEU A 51 -17.64 6.86 4.24
CA LEU A 51 -17.65 5.40 4.16
C LEU A 51 -18.96 4.82 4.71
N ILE A 52 -19.40 5.27 5.89
CA ILE A 52 -20.67 4.89 6.52
C ILE A 52 -21.86 5.20 5.60
N CYS A 53 -21.85 6.37 4.96
CA CYS A 53 -22.86 6.73 3.96
C CYS A 53 -22.80 5.84 2.71
N SER A 54 -21.60 5.52 2.22
CA SER A 54 -21.38 4.77 0.98
C SER A 54 -21.63 3.26 1.10
N ALA A 55 -21.48 2.68 2.30
CA ALA A 55 -21.83 1.28 2.55
C ALA A 55 -23.28 0.97 2.14
N LYS A 56 -24.15 1.99 2.13
CA LYS A 56 -25.55 1.88 1.69
C LYS A 56 -25.74 1.86 0.17
N SER A 57 -24.76 2.29 -0.63
CA SER A 57 -24.88 2.41 -2.09
C SER A 57 -24.18 1.30 -2.88
N GLY A 58 -23.36 0.46 -2.23
CA GLY A 58 -22.71 -0.71 -2.83
C GLY A 58 -21.56 -0.42 -3.80
N THR A 59 -21.22 0.85 -4.05
CA THR A 59 -20.11 1.23 -4.94
C THR A 59 -18.80 1.29 -4.17
N LEU A 60 -17.82 0.47 -4.56
CA LEU A 60 -16.49 0.45 -3.96
C LEU A 60 -15.58 1.53 -4.57
N GLY A 61 -15.06 2.43 -3.72
CA GLY A 61 -14.13 3.48 -4.12
C GLY A 61 -14.80 4.73 -4.71
N ARG A 62 -13.98 5.73 -5.06
CA ARG A 62 -14.45 7.01 -5.60
C ARG A 62 -14.86 6.90 -7.08
N ILE A 63 -15.98 7.52 -7.41
CA ILE A 63 -16.49 7.71 -8.78
C ILE A 63 -16.22 9.11 -9.35
N GLU A 64 -15.91 10.07 -8.47
CA GLU A 64 -15.63 11.46 -8.84
C GLU A 64 -14.22 11.89 -8.40
N PRO A 65 -13.55 12.79 -9.16
CA PRO A 65 -12.32 13.44 -8.73
C PRO A 65 -12.52 14.27 -7.47
N ARG A 66 -11.44 14.58 -6.77
CA ARG A 66 -11.48 15.49 -5.61
C ARG A 66 -10.27 16.42 -5.57
N PRO A 67 -10.25 17.45 -4.72
CA PRO A 67 -9.04 18.20 -4.46
C PRO A 67 -7.92 17.31 -3.90
N VAL A 68 -6.68 17.61 -4.31
CA VAL A 68 -5.49 17.03 -3.68
C VAL A 68 -5.44 17.52 -2.23
N ALA A 69 -5.26 16.60 -1.29
CA ALA A 69 -5.23 16.92 0.13
C ALA A 69 -3.82 17.25 0.59
N GLN A 70 -3.72 18.10 1.60
CA GLN A 70 -2.51 18.26 2.39
C GLN A 70 -2.34 17.05 3.29
N GLY A 71 -1.13 16.49 3.34
CA GLY A 71 -0.75 15.44 4.28
C GLY A 71 0.58 15.74 4.98
N LEU A 72 1.07 14.76 5.74
CA LEU A 72 2.25 14.90 6.57
C LEU A 72 3.19 13.68 6.45
N ALA A 73 4.48 13.92 6.65
CA ALA A 73 5.40 12.90 7.13
C ALA A 73 5.91 13.31 8.51
N VAL A 74 5.82 12.41 9.49
CA VAL A 74 6.14 12.71 10.89
C VAL A 74 7.15 11.70 11.40
N CYS A 75 8.29 12.15 11.93
CA CYS A 75 9.20 11.30 12.68
C CYS A 75 8.99 11.49 14.18
N THR A 76 8.81 10.39 14.87
CA THR A 76 8.54 10.36 16.31
C THR A 76 9.08 9.08 16.93
N GLU A 77 9.01 9.00 18.25
CA GLU A 77 9.32 7.80 19.02
C GLU A 77 8.02 7.21 19.58
N LEU A 78 7.91 5.88 19.58
CA LEU A 78 6.81 5.19 20.22
C LEU A 78 6.97 5.26 21.74
N VAL A 79 6.24 6.18 22.37
CA VAL A 79 6.22 6.35 23.83
C VAL A 79 4.93 5.73 24.39
N PRO A 80 5.00 4.75 25.31
CA PRO A 80 3.83 4.15 25.92
C PRO A 80 2.88 5.18 26.53
N ASP A 81 1.58 4.90 26.44
CA ASP A 81 0.49 5.71 26.98
C ASP A 81 0.47 7.19 26.51
N SER A 82 1.23 7.52 25.46
CA SER A 82 1.29 8.86 24.87
C SER A 82 0.60 8.89 23.52
N LYS A 83 -0.26 9.89 23.33
CA LYS A 83 -0.89 10.13 22.03
C LYS A 83 0.11 10.75 21.06
N ILE A 84 0.30 10.10 19.91
CA ILE A 84 1.09 10.65 18.81
C ILE A 84 0.27 11.75 18.13
N SER A 85 0.80 12.95 18.12
CA SER A 85 0.19 14.13 17.50
C SER A 85 1.28 15.00 16.88
N THR A 86 0.99 16.24 16.49
CA THR A 86 2.02 17.16 15.97
C THR A 86 2.93 17.73 17.06
N SER A 87 2.59 17.62 18.35
CA SER A 87 3.45 18.05 19.46
C SER A 87 4.42 16.96 19.90
N GLY A 88 5.69 17.30 20.15
CA GLY A 88 6.68 16.36 20.69
C GLY A 88 7.41 15.49 19.66
N ASN A 89 7.25 15.76 18.37
CA ASN A 89 7.92 15.01 17.30
C ASN A 89 9.35 15.48 17.05
N CYS A 90 10.18 14.58 16.55
CA CYS A 90 11.54 14.90 16.10
C CYS A 90 11.50 15.83 14.88
N TRP A 91 10.60 15.56 13.92
CA TRP A 91 10.34 16.44 12.79
C TRP A 91 8.98 16.17 12.14
N ILE A 92 8.50 17.16 11.40
CA ILE A 92 7.26 17.12 10.61
C ILE A 92 7.52 17.78 9.26
N MET A 93 7.04 17.17 8.19
CA MET A 93 7.02 17.75 6.84
C MET A 93 5.59 17.77 6.30
N GLU A 94 5.20 18.88 5.69
CA GLU A 94 3.95 19.05 4.96
C GLU A 94 4.16 18.72 3.48
N LEU A 95 3.36 17.79 2.93
CA LEU A 95 3.51 17.26 1.57
C LEU A 95 2.15 17.05 0.87
N GLU A 96 2.12 17.04 -0.46
CA GLU A 96 0.89 16.78 -1.25
C GLU A 96 0.54 15.28 -1.24
N GLU A 97 -0.38 14.86 -0.35
CA GLU A 97 -0.76 13.46 -0.10
C GLU A 97 0.40 12.45 -0.13
N PRO A 98 1.34 12.52 0.83
CA PRO A 98 2.43 11.58 0.90
C PRO A 98 1.91 10.18 1.21
N ARG A 99 2.54 9.14 0.64
CA ARG A 99 2.08 7.76 0.75
C ARG A 99 3.15 6.72 1.04
N GLY A 100 4.37 6.92 0.58
CA GLY A 100 5.49 6.01 0.82
C GLY A 100 6.74 6.76 1.24
N PHE A 101 7.63 6.08 1.94
CA PHE A 101 8.90 6.59 2.44
C PHE A 101 10.01 5.57 2.20
N ALA A 102 11.21 6.03 1.86
CA ALA A 102 12.39 5.18 1.80
C ALA A 102 13.63 5.96 2.23
N LYS A 103 14.44 5.37 3.11
CA LYS A 103 15.77 5.90 3.44
C LYS A 103 16.76 5.56 2.33
N LEU A 104 17.29 6.58 1.69
CA LEU A 104 18.28 6.47 0.62
C LEU A 104 19.72 6.46 1.18
N PRO A 105 20.73 6.13 0.36
CA PRO A 105 22.13 6.36 0.70
C PRO A 105 22.42 7.84 1.04
N ASN A 106 23.53 8.09 1.72
CA ASN A 106 24.02 9.43 2.08
C ASN A 106 23.07 10.25 2.96
N ASP A 107 22.33 9.59 3.86
CA ASP A 107 21.38 10.22 4.79
C ASP A 107 20.30 11.08 4.11
N THR A 108 19.94 10.71 2.88
CA THR A 108 18.78 11.28 2.19
C THR A 108 17.55 10.40 2.39
N SER A 109 16.37 10.96 2.17
CA SER A 109 15.10 10.23 2.22
C SER A 109 14.24 10.56 1.00
N ALA A 110 13.59 9.55 0.44
CA ALA A 110 12.59 9.71 -0.61
C ALA A 110 11.18 9.60 0.00
N ILE A 111 10.28 10.47 -0.43
CA ILE A 111 8.86 10.41 -0.08
C ILE A 111 8.03 10.50 -1.35
N SER A 112 7.13 9.54 -1.55
CA SER A 112 6.20 9.61 -2.68
C SER A 112 5.02 10.50 -2.32
N GLU A 113 4.86 11.59 -3.06
CA GLU A 113 3.69 12.45 -3.06
C GLU A 113 2.69 11.98 -4.13
N ILE A 114 1.54 12.65 -4.24
CA ILE A 114 0.47 12.21 -5.12
C ILE A 114 0.90 11.97 -6.58
N GLY A 115 1.84 12.75 -7.13
CA GLY A 115 2.29 12.60 -8.53
C GLY A 115 3.79 12.76 -8.76
N GLN A 116 4.60 12.68 -7.71
CA GLN A 116 6.06 12.83 -7.79
C GLN A 116 6.72 12.16 -6.59
N ILE A 117 8.04 11.98 -6.66
CA ILE A 117 8.85 11.55 -5.52
C ILE A 117 9.79 12.69 -5.16
N SER A 118 9.69 13.18 -3.93
CA SER A 118 10.55 14.24 -3.41
C SER A 118 11.67 13.62 -2.59
N ILE A 119 12.91 14.09 -2.83
CA ILE A 119 14.11 13.61 -2.14
C ILE A 119 14.62 14.73 -1.24
N PHE A 120 14.82 14.42 0.03
CA PHE A 120 15.22 15.33 1.09
C PHE A 120 16.59 14.95 1.65
N ASP A 121 17.39 15.93 2.04
CA ASP A 121 18.60 15.71 2.84
C ASP A 121 18.28 15.53 4.33
N SER A 122 19.33 15.33 5.15
CA SER A 122 19.21 15.14 6.59
C SER A 122 18.65 16.36 7.34
N ASN A 123 18.66 17.55 6.71
CA ASN A 123 18.06 18.77 7.24
C ASN A 123 16.63 18.99 6.70
N LEU A 124 16.05 17.97 6.07
CA LEU A 124 14.71 18.00 5.48
C LEU A 124 14.57 19.03 4.35
N LYS A 125 15.70 19.46 3.74
CA LYS A 125 15.66 20.30 2.57
C LYS A 125 15.48 19.42 1.34
N GLN A 126 14.50 19.75 0.51
CA GLN A 126 14.31 19.06 -0.77
C GLN A 126 15.52 19.32 -1.68
N VAL A 127 16.22 18.27 -2.06
CA VAL A 127 17.42 18.31 -2.91
C VAL A 127 17.18 17.79 -4.32
N ASN A 128 16.14 16.97 -4.52
CA ASN A 128 15.78 16.47 -5.85
C ASN A 128 14.29 16.12 -5.93
N THR A 129 13.77 15.95 -7.16
CA THR A 129 12.41 15.48 -7.44
C THR A 129 12.42 14.56 -8.65
N LEU A 130 11.83 13.37 -8.51
CA LEU A 130 11.61 12.45 -9.64
C LEU A 130 10.17 12.61 -10.13
N LYS A 131 10.01 12.78 -11.45
CA LYS A 131 8.73 12.99 -12.12
C LYS A 131 8.60 12.10 -13.34
N HIS A 132 7.38 11.67 -13.61
CA HIS A 132 7.02 10.96 -14.83
C HIS A 132 5.54 11.26 -15.13
N ASP A 133 5.17 11.29 -16.41
CA ASP A 133 3.80 11.64 -16.82
C ASP A 133 2.78 10.70 -16.18
N PHE A 134 3.11 9.42 -16.06
CA PHE A 134 2.25 8.41 -15.42
C PHE A 134 2.46 8.26 -13.92
N PHE A 135 3.10 9.22 -13.24
CA PHE A 135 3.03 9.28 -11.78
C PHE A 135 1.73 9.93 -11.35
N GLY A 136 0.81 9.11 -10.86
CA GLY A 136 -0.46 9.56 -10.35
C GLY A 136 -0.96 8.65 -9.24
N PHE A 137 -1.40 9.28 -8.16
CA PHE A 137 -1.83 8.62 -6.94
C PHE A 137 -0.81 7.56 -6.47
N LEU A 138 0.46 7.95 -6.34
CA LEU A 138 1.56 7.02 -5.99
C LEU A 138 1.29 6.33 -4.64
N HIS A 139 1.45 5.02 -4.52
CA HIS A 139 1.09 4.28 -3.29
C HIS A 139 2.28 3.78 -2.49
N THR A 140 3.28 3.21 -3.17
CA THR A 140 4.42 2.54 -2.54
C THR A 140 5.69 2.89 -3.31
N ILE A 141 6.78 3.08 -2.57
CA ILE A 141 8.14 3.15 -3.11
C ILE A 141 9.04 2.14 -2.40
N ILE A 142 9.77 1.32 -3.15
CA ILE A 142 10.68 0.29 -2.61
C ILE A 142 12.01 0.36 -3.35
N LEU A 143 13.12 0.30 -2.62
CA LEU A 143 14.46 0.32 -3.19
C LEU A 143 14.87 -1.07 -3.70
N SER A 144 15.66 -1.12 -4.76
CA SER A 144 16.44 -2.32 -5.11
C SER A 144 17.50 -2.60 -4.05
N ALA A 145 18.04 -3.82 -4.04
CA ALA A 145 19.07 -4.25 -3.10
C ALA A 145 20.33 -3.37 -3.19
N ASP A 146 20.72 -2.97 -4.41
CA ASP A 146 21.84 -2.04 -4.66
C ASP A 146 21.50 -0.57 -4.35
N ARG A 147 20.22 -0.27 -4.09
CA ARG A 147 19.67 1.07 -3.82
C ARG A 147 19.93 2.09 -4.93
N GLU A 148 20.17 1.63 -6.16
CA GLU A 148 20.30 2.49 -7.34
C GLU A 148 18.96 2.72 -8.04
N LYS A 149 18.00 1.82 -7.81
CA LYS A 149 16.67 1.84 -8.43
C LYS A 149 15.57 1.83 -7.38
N MET A 150 14.40 2.29 -7.80
CA MET A 150 13.20 2.35 -6.98
C MET A 150 12.01 1.80 -7.76
N LEU A 151 11.29 0.84 -7.19
CA LEU A 151 9.94 0.52 -7.63
C LEU A 151 8.99 1.60 -7.16
N VAL A 152 8.10 2.02 -8.05
CA VAL A 152 7.11 3.06 -7.80
C VAL A 152 5.75 2.53 -8.25
N VAL A 153 4.85 2.36 -7.31
CA VAL A 153 3.46 1.97 -7.60
C VAL A 153 2.65 3.22 -7.89
N SER A 154 2.15 3.34 -9.12
CA SER A 154 1.29 4.43 -9.57
C SER A 154 -0.15 3.93 -9.70
N GLY A 155 -0.84 3.92 -8.56
CA GLY A 155 -2.19 3.38 -8.45
C GLY A 155 -3.21 4.13 -9.31
N GLY A 156 -2.97 5.40 -9.62
CA GLY A 156 -3.83 6.23 -10.47
C GLY A 156 -3.85 5.80 -11.94
N TYR A 157 -2.83 5.07 -12.39
CA TYR A 157 -2.68 4.63 -13.78
C TYR A 157 -2.49 3.11 -13.89
N ASP A 158 -2.92 2.35 -12.89
CA ASP A 158 -2.78 0.89 -12.85
C ASP A 158 -1.37 0.39 -13.18
N SER A 159 -0.35 1.09 -12.70
CA SER A 159 1.02 0.86 -13.17
C SER A 159 2.07 0.76 -12.07
N ILE A 160 3.16 0.10 -12.42
CA ILE A 160 4.36 -0.07 -11.61
C ILE A 160 5.54 0.33 -12.48
N PHE A 161 6.46 1.12 -11.93
CA PHE A 161 7.67 1.57 -12.61
C PHE A 161 8.92 1.16 -11.84
N GLU A 162 9.99 0.80 -12.54
CA GLU A 162 11.34 0.80 -12.00
C GLU A 162 12.06 2.07 -12.46
N VAL A 163 12.53 2.86 -11.51
CA VAL A 163 13.10 4.19 -11.74
C VAL A 163 14.55 4.20 -11.29
N ASP A 164 15.43 4.70 -12.12
CA ASP A 164 16.79 5.06 -11.74
C ASP A 164 16.78 6.26 -10.80
N ILE A 165 17.24 6.10 -9.56
CA ILE A 165 17.11 7.14 -8.55
C ILE A 165 17.97 8.36 -8.90
N LYS A 166 19.12 8.13 -9.56
CA LYS A 166 20.05 9.20 -9.90
C LYS A 166 19.57 10.03 -11.09
N THR A 167 19.07 9.37 -12.14
CA THR A 167 18.69 10.06 -13.39
C THR A 167 17.19 10.31 -13.51
N GLY A 168 16.36 9.67 -12.68
CA GLY A 168 14.91 9.66 -12.83
C GLY A 168 14.39 8.89 -14.05
N ALA A 169 15.26 8.12 -14.72
CA ALA A 169 14.89 7.41 -15.94
C ALA A 169 14.07 6.15 -15.61
N ILE A 170 12.97 5.95 -16.33
CA ILE A 170 12.20 4.70 -16.24
C ILE A 170 12.99 3.59 -16.94
N LYS A 171 13.34 2.55 -16.19
CA LYS A 171 14.05 1.35 -16.70
C LYS A 171 13.09 0.24 -17.10
N TRP A 172 11.93 0.20 -16.44
CA TRP A 172 10.90 -0.79 -16.69
C TRP A 172 9.53 -0.22 -16.28
N SER A 173 8.48 -0.66 -16.97
CA SER A 173 7.11 -0.30 -16.66
C SER A 173 6.17 -1.48 -16.87
N TRP A 174 5.09 -1.50 -16.09
CA TRP A 174 4.00 -2.44 -16.23
C TRP A 174 2.68 -1.70 -16.06
N PHE A 175 1.68 -2.06 -16.87
CA PHE A 175 0.32 -1.52 -16.81
C PHE A 175 -0.66 -2.70 -16.73
N GLY A 176 -1.53 -2.72 -15.73
CA GLY A 176 -2.46 -3.83 -15.51
C GLY A 176 -3.36 -4.11 -16.73
N TRP A 177 -3.86 -3.06 -17.38
CA TRP A 177 -4.74 -3.21 -18.54
C TRP A 177 -4.06 -3.81 -19.78
N ASP A 178 -2.73 -3.75 -19.90
CA ASP A 178 -1.97 -4.40 -20.98
C ASP A 178 -1.65 -5.88 -20.66
N HIS A 179 -1.81 -6.29 -19.40
CA HIS A 179 -1.36 -7.59 -18.90
C HIS A 179 -2.52 -8.45 -18.36
N GLY A 180 -3.66 -8.40 -19.05
CA GLY A 180 -4.78 -9.33 -18.82
C GLY A 180 -5.85 -8.87 -17.83
N TYR A 181 -5.83 -7.60 -17.41
CA TYR A 181 -6.88 -7.01 -16.55
C TYR A 181 -7.86 -6.11 -17.30
N ASN A 182 -7.78 -6.09 -18.63
CA ASN A 182 -8.83 -5.58 -19.48
C ASN A 182 -9.89 -6.66 -19.78
N PRO A 183 -11.18 -6.31 -19.87
CA PRO A 183 -11.76 -5.01 -19.52
C PRO A 183 -11.88 -4.78 -18.01
N ARG A 184 -12.03 -3.51 -17.62
CA ARG A 184 -12.40 -3.11 -16.26
C ARG A 184 -13.70 -3.79 -15.82
N GLN A 185 -13.69 -4.45 -14.66
CA GLN A 185 -14.80 -5.29 -14.20
C GLN A 185 -16.09 -4.51 -13.94
N GLN A 186 -15.99 -3.27 -13.46
CA GLN A 186 -17.13 -2.48 -13.01
C GLN A 186 -18.08 -2.11 -14.16
N ASP A 187 -17.55 -1.87 -15.37
CA ASP A 187 -18.34 -1.29 -16.45
C ASP A 187 -17.94 -1.76 -17.86
N GLY A 188 -17.07 -2.77 -17.95
CA GLY A 188 -16.62 -3.38 -19.19
C GLY A 188 -15.70 -2.50 -20.05
N ALA A 189 -15.18 -1.40 -19.52
CA ALA A 189 -14.32 -0.50 -20.29
C ALA A 189 -12.93 -1.10 -20.55
N PHE A 190 -12.48 -1.05 -21.80
CA PHE A 190 -11.10 -1.38 -22.19
C PHE A 190 -10.24 -0.13 -22.08
N LEU A 191 -9.21 -0.18 -21.22
CA LEU A 191 -8.29 0.94 -20.99
C LEU A 191 -7.01 0.76 -21.82
N THR A 192 -6.49 1.85 -22.35
CA THR A 192 -5.17 1.88 -22.99
C THR A 192 -4.64 3.30 -23.08
N TYR A 193 -3.32 3.47 -23.01
CA TYR A 193 -2.66 4.74 -23.31
C TYR A 193 -2.29 4.89 -24.80
N ASP A 194 -2.59 3.90 -25.66
CA ASP A 194 -2.46 4.03 -27.11
C ASP A 194 -3.78 4.50 -27.71
N ARG A 195 -3.77 5.75 -28.21
CA ARG A 195 -4.93 6.37 -28.85
C ARG A 195 -5.45 5.55 -30.04
N ARG A 196 -4.55 5.00 -30.86
CA ARG A 196 -4.92 4.21 -32.04
C ARG A 196 -5.61 2.92 -31.63
N GLN A 197 -5.14 2.30 -30.55
CA GLN A 197 -5.76 1.09 -30.01
C GLN A 197 -7.16 1.37 -29.46
N ALA A 198 -7.34 2.48 -28.73
CA ALA A 198 -8.65 2.90 -28.25
C ALA A 198 -9.63 3.14 -29.41
N GLU A 199 -9.20 3.89 -30.44
CA GLU A 199 -10.01 4.16 -31.64
C GLU A 199 -10.33 2.87 -32.42
N ALA A 200 -9.41 1.91 -32.48
CA ALA A 200 -9.64 0.60 -33.09
C ALA A 200 -10.69 -0.22 -32.31
N TRP A 201 -10.62 -0.26 -30.98
CA TRP A 201 -11.60 -0.93 -30.15
C TRP A 201 -12.98 -0.27 -30.22
N GLN A 202 -13.05 1.06 -30.28
CA GLN A 202 -14.32 1.77 -30.49
C GLN A 202 -14.97 1.41 -31.83
N ARG A 203 -14.19 1.33 -32.91
CA ARG A 203 -14.69 0.85 -34.22
C ARG A 203 -15.17 -0.60 -34.19
N GLN A 204 -14.69 -1.42 -33.27
CA GLN A 204 -15.15 -2.79 -33.02
C GLN A 204 -16.38 -2.84 -32.08
N GLY A 205 -16.93 -1.69 -31.67
CA GLY A 205 -18.07 -1.62 -30.76
C GLY A 205 -17.72 -1.87 -29.28
N LYS A 206 -16.43 -1.95 -28.93
CA LYS A 206 -16.00 -2.07 -27.53
C LYS A 206 -16.08 -0.71 -26.85
N LYS A 207 -16.46 -0.70 -25.56
CA LYS A 207 -16.34 0.48 -24.70
C LYS A 207 -14.87 0.74 -24.41
N ALA A 208 -14.19 1.52 -25.26
CA ALA A 208 -12.77 1.82 -25.10
C ALA A 208 -12.54 3.23 -24.54
N GLN A 209 -11.60 3.35 -23.62
CA GLN A 209 -11.21 4.60 -22.98
C GLN A 209 -9.71 4.84 -23.18
N PHE A 210 -9.38 5.97 -23.81
CA PHE A 210 -8.00 6.43 -23.95
C PHE A 210 -7.53 7.11 -22.65
N VAL A 211 -6.47 6.58 -22.06
CA VAL A 211 -5.91 7.05 -20.79
C VAL A 211 -4.66 7.88 -21.06
N ALA A 212 -4.81 9.20 -21.14
CA ALA A 212 -3.70 10.13 -21.30
C ALA A 212 -3.43 10.90 -20.01
N PRO A 213 -2.19 10.91 -19.49
CA PRO A 213 -1.92 11.58 -18.22
C PRO A 213 -2.28 13.06 -18.16
N LYS A 214 -2.13 13.78 -19.28
CA LYS A 214 -2.54 15.19 -19.40
C LYS A 214 -4.03 15.44 -19.15
N LEU A 215 -4.88 14.42 -19.30
CA LEU A 215 -6.33 14.53 -19.03
C LEU A 215 -6.68 14.24 -17.57
N TYR A 216 -5.90 13.40 -16.90
CA TYR A 216 -6.21 12.89 -15.56
C TYR A 216 -5.35 13.48 -14.44
N GLY A 217 -4.20 14.06 -14.79
CA GLY A 217 -3.28 14.73 -13.87
C GLY A 217 -2.75 13.82 -12.76
N LYS A 218 -2.24 14.43 -11.68
CA LYS A 218 -1.57 13.71 -10.58
C LYS A 218 -2.46 12.72 -9.82
N GLN A 219 -3.77 12.70 -10.01
CA GLN A 219 -4.67 11.70 -9.42
C GLN A 219 -4.85 10.45 -10.28
N GLY A 220 -4.57 10.56 -11.59
CA GLY A 220 -4.92 9.52 -12.55
C GLY A 220 -6.43 9.27 -12.62
N LEU A 221 -6.80 8.05 -12.99
CA LEU A 221 -8.17 7.60 -13.01
C LEU A 221 -8.74 7.61 -11.57
N VAL A 222 -10.02 7.95 -11.42
CA VAL A 222 -10.75 7.75 -10.15
C VAL A 222 -10.72 6.27 -9.78
N THR A 223 -10.83 5.94 -8.48
CA THR A 223 -10.65 4.57 -7.99
C THR A 223 -11.54 3.56 -8.70
N ALA A 224 -12.83 3.84 -8.87
CA ALA A 224 -13.75 2.95 -9.58
C ALA A 224 -13.50 2.87 -11.10
N GLY A 225 -12.72 3.80 -11.64
CA GLY A 225 -12.31 3.86 -13.05
C GLY A 225 -11.02 3.09 -13.35
N ARG A 226 -10.48 2.34 -12.40
CA ARG A 226 -9.25 1.56 -12.54
C ARG A 226 -9.56 0.09 -12.81
N THR A 227 -8.67 -0.61 -13.51
CA THR A 227 -8.77 -2.06 -13.73
C THR A 227 -8.32 -2.86 -12.51
N THR A 228 -7.15 -2.53 -11.96
CA THR A 228 -6.51 -3.33 -10.90
C THR A 228 -6.26 -2.53 -9.64
N PHE A 229 -5.82 -1.28 -9.80
CA PHE A 229 -5.35 -0.39 -8.75
C PHE A 229 -4.29 -1.09 -7.87
N PRO A 230 -3.04 -1.24 -8.35
CA PRO A 230 -1.99 -1.80 -7.53
C PRO A 230 -1.75 -0.91 -6.31
N ASN A 231 -1.67 -1.52 -5.13
CA ASN A 231 -1.40 -0.79 -3.88
C ASN A 231 0.07 -0.88 -3.50
N SER A 232 0.66 -2.07 -3.53
CA SER A 232 2.03 -2.29 -3.10
C SER A 232 2.75 -3.21 -4.07
N ALA A 233 4.07 -3.04 -4.19
CA ALA A 233 4.93 -3.87 -5.00
C ALA A 233 6.32 -3.99 -4.35
N TYR A 234 6.96 -5.14 -4.54
CA TYR A 234 8.28 -5.46 -4.00
C TYR A 234 9.08 -6.26 -5.03
N TYR A 235 10.41 -6.15 -5.02
CA TYR A 235 11.27 -7.10 -5.74
C TYR A 235 11.14 -8.48 -5.09
N ASN A 236 11.08 -9.56 -5.87
CA ASN A 236 11.10 -10.91 -5.30
C ASN A 236 12.51 -11.27 -4.81
N ILE A 237 12.82 -10.89 -3.56
CA ILE A 237 14.14 -11.12 -2.96
C ILE A 237 14.47 -12.61 -2.72
N TYR A 238 13.49 -13.51 -2.78
CA TYR A 238 13.68 -14.94 -2.58
C TYR A 238 13.91 -15.72 -3.88
N LYS A 239 13.80 -15.04 -5.02
CA LYS A 239 14.06 -15.61 -6.36
C LYS A 239 15.14 -14.79 -7.07
N ASP A 240 14.77 -13.60 -7.52
CA ASP A 240 15.64 -12.61 -8.15
C ASP A 240 14.91 -11.26 -8.34
N GLU A 241 15.66 -10.17 -8.53
CA GLU A 241 15.09 -8.84 -8.83
C GLU A 241 14.54 -8.70 -10.27
N THR A 242 14.60 -9.76 -11.08
CA THR A 242 13.93 -9.78 -12.38
C THR A 242 12.44 -10.09 -12.25
N THR A 243 12.00 -10.39 -11.03
CA THR A 243 10.63 -10.73 -10.68
C THR A 243 10.07 -9.72 -9.67
N ILE A 244 8.86 -9.22 -9.90
CA ILE A 244 8.16 -8.27 -9.02
C ILE A 244 6.94 -8.95 -8.41
N VAL A 245 6.69 -8.74 -7.12
CA VAL A 245 5.47 -9.18 -6.43
C VAL A 245 4.60 -7.95 -6.18
N ALA A 246 3.29 -8.03 -6.39
CA ALA A 246 2.39 -6.89 -6.20
C ALA A 246 0.99 -7.29 -5.69
N THR A 247 0.35 -6.40 -4.93
CA THR A 247 -1.04 -6.51 -4.50
C THR A 247 -1.96 -5.68 -5.40
N LEU A 248 -3.08 -6.26 -5.83
CA LEU A 248 -4.06 -5.61 -6.71
C LEU A 248 -5.39 -5.40 -5.98
N PHE A 249 -5.72 -4.15 -5.70
CA PHE A 249 -6.90 -3.73 -4.90
C PHE A 249 -8.20 -4.34 -5.44
N HIS A 250 -8.49 -4.14 -6.73
CA HIS A 250 -9.78 -4.52 -7.33
C HIS A 250 -9.87 -6.00 -7.65
N ALA A 251 -8.73 -6.64 -7.96
CA ALA A 251 -8.71 -8.05 -8.30
C ALA A 251 -8.72 -8.95 -7.05
N GLY A 252 -8.34 -8.41 -5.88
CA GLY A 252 -8.21 -9.23 -4.67
C GLY A 252 -7.05 -10.23 -4.77
N GLU A 253 -5.99 -9.85 -5.48
CA GLU A 253 -4.91 -10.76 -5.90
C GLU A 253 -3.54 -10.29 -5.38
N LEU A 254 -2.70 -11.27 -5.02
CA LEU A 254 -1.25 -11.14 -4.94
C LEU A 254 -0.69 -11.78 -6.21
N ILE A 255 0.08 -11.01 -6.97
CA ILE A 255 0.64 -11.46 -8.23
C ILE A 255 2.15 -11.42 -8.23
N GLU A 256 2.74 -12.24 -9.07
CA GLU A 256 4.14 -12.20 -9.45
C GLU A 256 4.26 -11.85 -10.94
N ILE A 257 5.18 -10.95 -11.27
CA ILE A 257 5.39 -10.40 -12.61
C ILE A 257 6.84 -10.68 -13.02
N ASP A 258 7.04 -11.37 -14.14
CA ASP A 258 8.36 -11.50 -14.76
C ASP A 258 8.65 -10.24 -15.59
N LYS A 259 9.70 -9.48 -15.24
CA LYS A 259 10.00 -8.20 -15.89
C LYS A 259 10.40 -8.34 -17.35
N LYS A 260 11.00 -9.47 -17.72
CA LYS A 260 11.55 -9.70 -19.07
C LYS A 260 10.46 -10.05 -20.07
N THR A 261 9.51 -10.86 -19.65
CA THR A 261 8.42 -11.38 -20.49
C THR A 261 7.12 -10.61 -20.33
N GLY A 262 6.91 -9.96 -19.18
CA GLY A 262 5.64 -9.36 -18.80
C GLY A 262 4.61 -10.38 -18.30
N ASP A 263 4.98 -11.66 -18.19
CA ASP A 263 4.05 -12.69 -17.73
C ASP A 263 3.63 -12.46 -16.27
N VAL A 264 2.35 -12.70 -15.99
CA VAL A 264 1.73 -12.51 -14.67
C VAL A 264 1.23 -13.85 -14.14
N PHE A 265 1.65 -14.17 -12.92
CA PHE A 265 1.27 -15.36 -12.18
C PHE A 265 0.48 -14.95 -10.94
N VAL A 266 -0.76 -15.41 -10.79
CA VAL A 266 -1.55 -15.15 -9.59
C VAL A 266 -1.09 -16.13 -8.51
N ARG A 267 -0.52 -15.59 -7.42
CA ARG A 267 0.02 -16.38 -6.32
C ARG A 267 -1.02 -16.60 -5.22
N LEU A 268 -1.80 -15.55 -4.93
CA LEU A 268 -2.92 -15.61 -4.00
C LEU A 268 -4.10 -14.86 -4.61
N SER A 269 -5.31 -15.38 -4.42
CA SER A 269 -6.54 -14.73 -4.88
C SER A 269 -7.63 -14.77 -3.81
N GLY A 270 -8.65 -13.93 -3.95
CA GLY A 270 -9.80 -13.91 -3.04
C GLY A 270 -9.59 -13.07 -1.79
N MET A 271 -8.52 -12.28 -1.72
CA MET A 271 -8.32 -11.32 -0.63
C MET A 271 -9.25 -10.12 -0.78
N ASN A 272 -9.80 -9.64 0.32
CA ASN A 272 -10.64 -8.45 0.33
C ASN A 272 -9.79 -7.16 0.39
N ILE A 273 -9.49 -6.63 -0.80
CA ILE A 273 -8.76 -5.37 -1.00
C ILE A 273 -7.34 -5.46 -0.40
N PRO A 274 -6.44 -6.25 -1.02
CA PRO A 274 -5.09 -6.39 -0.50
C PRO A 274 -4.31 -5.10 -0.68
N HIS A 275 -3.57 -4.66 0.35
CA HIS A 275 -3.01 -3.30 0.37
C HIS A 275 -1.49 -3.24 0.52
N SER A 276 -0.87 -4.08 1.34
CA SER A 276 0.59 -4.10 1.55
C SER A 276 1.17 -5.50 1.31
N ILE A 277 2.38 -5.56 0.75
CA ILE A 277 3.23 -6.75 0.63
C ILE A 277 4.67 -6.36 0.98
N LEU A 278 5.32 -7.13 1.85
CA LEU A 278 6.74 -6.95 2.18
C LEU A 278 7.38 -8.24 2.68
N PRO A 279 8.71 -8.39 2.58
CA PRO A 279 9.41 -9.54 3.13
C PRO A 279 9.44 -9.49 4.66
N TRP A 280 9.32 -10.64 5.29
CA TRP A 280 9.46 -10.80 6.74
C TRP A 280 9.93 -12.20 7.07
N GLU A 281 10.89 -12.31 8.00
CA GLU A 281 11.60 -13.56 8.28
C GLU A 281 12.06 -14.25 6.97
N SER A 282 11.74 -15.53 6.81
CA SER A 282 12.01 -16.30 5.60
C SER A 282 10.84 -16.26 4.61
N GLY A 283 10.01 -15.22 4.58
CA GLY A 283 8.78 -15.22 3.81
C GLY A 283 8.19 -13.83 3.53
N TRP A 284 6.87 -13.78 3.38
CA TRP A 284 6.14 -12.55 3.04
C TRP A 284 5.05 -12.24 4.07
N LEU A 285 4.82 -10.95 4.30
CA LEU A 285 3.61 -10.43 4.93
C LEU A 285 2.73 -9.80 3.86
N VAL A 286 1.46 -10.19 3.80
CA VAL A 286 0.46 -9.56 2.92
C VAL A 286 -0.79 -9.19 3.70
N THR A 287 -1.29 -7.97 3.53
CA THR A 287 -2.52 -7.51 4.21
C THR A 287 -3.75 -7.68 3.34
N SER A 288 -4.85 -8.11 3.96
CA SER A 288 -6.20 -8.15 3.38
C SER A 288 -7.06 -7.15 4.15
N THR A 289 -7.22 -5.96 3.57
CA THR A 289 -7.58 -4.76 4.36
C THR A 289 -8.98 -4.82 4.95
N ARG A 290 -9.98 -5.18 4.14
CA ARG A 290 -11.38 -5.24 4.59
C ARG A 290 -11.74 -6.55 5.28
N GLU A 291 -10.86 -7.55 5.23
CA GLU A 291 -10.94 -8.72 6.13
C GLU A 291 -10.35 -8.42 7.52
N GLY A 292 -9.58 -7.34 7.67
CA GLY A 292 -8.95 -6.99 8.94
C GLY A 292 -7.87 -7.98 9.36
N CYS A 293 -7.16 -8.57 8.40
CA CYS A 293 -6.14 -9.58 8.68
C CYS A 293 -4.90 -9.42 7.81
N PHE A 294 -3.82 -10.08 8.21
CA PHE A 294 -2.67 -10.29 7.36
C PHE A 294 -2.28 -11.77 7.33
N PHE A 295 -1.61 -12.18 6.25
CA PHE A 295 -1.11 -13.52 6.07
C PHE A 295 0.42 -13.52 6.14
N THR A 296 0.98 -14.55 6.78
CA THR A 296 2.40 -14.89 6.65
C THR A 296 2.50 -15.97 5.57
N LEU A 297 3.39 -15.78 4.61
CA LEU A 297 3.58 -16.70 3.50
C LEU A 297 5.03 -17.18 3.44
N SER A 298 5.25 -18.42 3.02
CA SER A 298 6.58 -18.91 2.65
C SER A 298 7.18 -18.14 1.45
N PRO A 299 8.48 -18.31 1.12
CA PRO A 299 9.09 -17.70 -0.09
C PRO A 299 8.34 -18.00 -1.38
N THR A 300 7.67 -19.15 -1.41
CA THR A 300 6.89 -19.66 -2.57
C THR A 300 5.40 -19.34 -2.47
N PHE A 301 5.01 -18.40 -1.60
CA PHE A 301 3.65 -17.91 -1.42
C PHE A 301 2.64 -18.92 -0.85
N GLN A 302 3.11 -20.01 -0.24
CA GLN A 302 2.21 -20.88 0.55
C GLN A 302 1.79 -20.13 1.82
N VAL A 303 0.48 -20.10 2.11
CA VAL A 303 -0.04 -19.46 3.32
C VAL A 303 0.33 -20.31 4.54
N GLU A 304 1.02 -19.70 5.49
CA GLU A 304 1.47 -20.37 6.72
C GLU A 304 0.56 -20.02 7.90
N ARG A 305 0.24 -18.73 8.06
CA ARG A 305 -0.63 -18.23 9.14
C ARG A 305 -1.51 -17.11 8.64
N GLN A 306 -2.67 -16.95 9.28
CA GLN A 306 -3.52 -15.78 9.19
C GLN A 306 -3.60 -15.15 10.58
N VAL A 307 -3.31 -13.86 10.69
CA VAL A 307 -3.41 -13.11 11.94
C VAL A 307 -4.52 -12.08 11.80
N SER A 308 -5.55 -12.18 12.65
CA SER A 308 -6.80 -11.43 12.50
C SER A 308 -6.97 -10.36 13.58
N PHE A 309 -7.28 -9.14 13.15
CA PHE A 309 -7.68 -8.01 14.00
C PHE A 309 -9.20 -7.88 14.13
N THR A 310 -9.95 -8.81 13.55
CA THR A 310 -11.40 -8.88 13.74
C THR A 310 -11.73 -8.90 15.24
N ASP A 311 -12.77 -8.14 15.60
CA ASP A 311 -13.23 -7.95 16.99
C ASP A 311 -12.27 -7.21 17.93
N MET A 312 -11.15 -6.65 17.44
CA MET A 312 -10.34 -5.76 18.27
C MET A 312 -11.16 -4.51 18.66
N PRO A 313 -11.06 -4.05 19.93
CA PRO A 313 -11.79 -2.86 20.38
C PRO A 313 -11.22 -1.57 19.77
N GLY A 314 -11.91 -0.45 19.98
CA GLY A 314 -11.40 0.89 19.63
C GLY A 314 -11.85 1.44 18.28
N LYS A 315 -12.79 0.77 17.59
CA LYS A 315 -13.43 1.34 16.39
C LYS A 315 -14.29 2.56 16.78
N PRO A 316 -14.32 3.62 15.96
CA PRO A 316 -15.24 4.73 16.12
C PRO A 316 -16.70 4.28 15.93
N ALA A 317 -17.63 5.00 16.54
CA ALA A 317 -19.06 4.74 16.37
C ALA A 317 -19.47 4.76 14.89
N GLY A 318 -20.25 3.77 14.48
CA GLY A 318 -20.71 3.57 13.10
C GLY A 318 -19.72 2.80 12.19
N MET A 319 -18.52 2.46 12.67
CA MET A 319 -17.51 1.67 11.94
C MET A 319 -17.36 0.24 12.50
N GLU A 320 -18.32 -0.24 13.29
CA GLU A 320 -18.23 -1.51 14.03
C GLU A 320 -18.00 -2.70 13.10
N GLU A 321 -18.65 -2.71 11.94
CA GLU A 321 -18.56 -3.77 10.94
C GLU A 321 -17.42 -3.56 9.90
N GLU A 322 -16.76 -2.40 9.90
CA GLU A 322 -15.81 -2.04 8.85
C GLU A 322 -14.38 -2.24 9.33
N GLU A 323 -13.74 -3.31 8.86
CA GLU A 323 -12.31 -3.52 9.04
C GLU A 323 -11.49 -2.73 8.03
N TRP A 324 -10.32 -2.23 8.46
CA TRP A 324 -9.41 -1.50 7.59
C TRP A 324 -7.94 -1.61 8.03
N LEU A 325 -7.41 -2.85 7.99
CA LEU A 325 -5.99 -3.11 8.25
C LEU A 325 -5.16 -2.76 7.02
N GLN A 326 -4.44 -1.65 7.08
CA GLN A 326 -3.86 -1.04 5.90
C GLN A 326 -2.47 -1.58 5.56
N SER A 327 -1.57 -1.70 6.54
CA SER A 327 -0.24 -2.25 6.35
C SER A 327 0.25 -2.90 7.65
N VAL A 328 1.19 -3.83 7.52
CA VAL A 328 1.89 -4.47 8.64
C VAL A 328 3.35 -4.57 8.26
N SER A 329 4.24 -3.97 9.04
CA SER A 329 5.68 -3.91 8.78
C SER A 329 6.51 -4.30 10.01
N PRO A 330 7.69 -4.91 9.84
CA PRO A 330 8.54 -5.26 10.98
C PRO A 330 9.10 -4.00 11.65
N LEU A 331 9.25 -4.08 12.97
CA LEU A 331 10.07 -3.16 13.75
C LEU A 331 11.55 -3.55 13.64
N SER A 332 12.43 -2.72 14.21
CA SER A 332 13.88 -2.89 14.08
C SER A 332 14.43 -4.16 14.72
N ASP A 333 13.71 -4.73 15.69
CA ASP A 333 14.03 -6.04 16.28
C ASP A 333 13.72 -7.23 15.35
N GLY A 334 13.08 -6.98 14.20
CA GLY A 334 12.71 -7.98 13.20
C GLY A 334 11.59 -8.93 13.61
N ARG A 335 11.11 -8.82 14.84
CA ARG A 335 10.24 -9.81 15.50
C ARG A 335 8.88 -9.22 15.81
N GLN A 336 8.85 -8.00 16.34
CA GLN A 336 7.62 -7.25 16.54
C GLN A 336 7.19 -6.65 15.20
N LEU A 337 5.88 -6.58 15.00
CA LEU A 337 5.27 -6.00 13.80
C LEU A 337 4.45 -4.77 14.21
N LEU A 338 4.55 -3.71 13.42
CA LEU A 338 3.69 -2.54 13.51
C LEU A 338 2.61 -2.61 12.44
N ALA A 339 1.36 -2.56 12.88
CA ALA A 339 0.17 -2.65 12.06
C ALA A 339 -0.57 -1.29 12.04
N VAL A 340 -0.84 -0.78 10.85
CA VAL A 340 -1.65 0.43 10.64
C VAL A 340 -3.10 0.00 10.45
N ASP A 341 -3.95 0.26 11.44
CA ASP A 341 -5.39 0.09 11.35
C ASP A 341 -6.04 1.48 11.23
N ALA A 342 -6.64 1.77 10.07
CA ALA A 342 -7.16 3.12 9.80
C ALA A 342 -8.38 3.49 10.68
N ASN A 343 -8.98 2.52 11.35
CA ASN A 343 -10.10 2.75 12.27
C ASN A 343 -9.65 2.79 13.72
N ARG A 344 -8.58 2.08 14.10
CA ARG A 344 -8.19 1.90 15.51
C ARG A 344 -6.85 2.52 15.92
N GLY A 345 -5.95 2.84 14.99
CA GLY A 345 -4.64 3.44 15.30
C GLY A 345 -3.46 2.56 14.89
N LEU A 346 -2.34 2.66 15.64
CA LEU A 346 -1.12 1.91 15.36
C LEU A 346 -0.97 0.77 16.37
N PHE A 347 -1.10 -0.47 15.92
CA PHE A 347 -0.84 -1.63 16.76
C PHE A 347 0.61 -2.05 16.68
N VAL A 348 1.18 -2.50 17.80
CA VAL A 348 2.40 -3.30 17.80
C VAL A 348 2.03 -4.69 18.27
N ILE A 349 2.40 -5.71 17.50
CA ILE A 349 2.07 -7.11 17.79
C ILE A 349 3.33 -7.96 17.83
N ASP A 350 3.27 -8.97 18.67
CA ASP A 350 4.28 -10.00 18.84
C ASP A 350 3.56 -11.34 18.68
N VAL A 351 3.64 -11.89 17.46
CA VAL A 351 2.86 -13.09 17.08
C VAL A 351 3.31 -14.30 17.87
N GLU A 352 4.63 -14.45 18.07
CA GLU A 352 5.22 -15.60 18.76
C GLU A 352 4.87 -15.61 20.25
N ASN A 353 5.00 -14.48 20.94
CA ASN A 353 4.64 -14.40 22.36
C ASN A 353 3.14 -14.12 22.61
N ARG A 354 2.35 -13.99 21.54
CA ARG A 354 0.92 -13.65 21.59
C ARG A 354 0.67 -12.41 22.45
N LYS A 355 1.36 -11.32 22.14
CA LYS A 355 1.19 -10.02 22.81
C LYS A 355 0.84 -8.91 21.83
N TRP A 356 0.19 -7.86 22.33
CA TRP A 356 -0.11 -6.67 21.54
C TRP A 356 -0.13 -5.39 22.37
N ASN A 357 0.05 -4.26 21.67
CA ASN A 357 -0.11 -2.90 22.17
C ASN A 357 -0.80 -2.05 21.10
N VAL A 358 -1.35 -0.90 21.48
CA VAL A 358 -1.89 0.09 20.57
C VAL A 358 -1.45 1.49 20.99
N PHE A 359 -1.00 2.27 20.02
CA PHE A 359 -0.65 3.68 20.18
C PHE A 359 -1.75 4.55 19.56
N ASP A 360 -2.26 5.46 20.38
CA ASP A 360 -3.23 6.46 19.94
C ASP A 360 -2.55 7.47 19.02
N ILE A 361 -3.25 7.85 17.96
CA ILE A 361 -2.82 8.87 17.02
C ILE A 361 -3.84 10.00 16.96
N ASP A 362 -3.49 11.12 16.35
CA ASP A 362 -4.48 12.14 15.99
C ASP A 362 -5.59 11.53 15.13
N GLU A 363 -6.82 11.71 15.57
CA GLU A 363 -8.03 11.11 14.99
C GLU A 363 -8.35 11.63 13.58
N ASN A 364 -7.74 12.74 13.16
CA ASN A 364 -7.87 13.27 11.81
C ASN A 364 -6.82 12.69 10.85
N TRP A 365 -5.79 12.00 11.35
CA TRP A 365 -4.74 11.46 10.51
C TRP A 365 -5.22 10.25 9.73
N CYS A 366 -5.24 10.38 8.40
CA CYS A 366 -5.40 9.27 7.49
C CYS A 366 -4.01 8.66 7.24
N VAL A 367 -3.56 7.77 8.12
CA VAL A 367 -2.24 7.14 8.00
C VAL A 367 -2.20 6.26 6.74
N GLN A 368 -1.17 6.45 5.92
CA GLN A 368 -0.90 5.58 4.78
C GLN A 368 -0.09 4.35 5.20
N GLU A 369 1.06 4.60 5.82
CA GLU A 369 2.06 3.59 6.14
C GLU A 369 3.00 4.12 7.24
N VAL A 370 3.70 3.20 7.92
CA VAL A 370 4.66 3.52 8.98
C VAL A 370 5.94 2.71 8.75
N TYR A 371 7.07 3.38 8.96
CA TYR A 371 8.40 2.83 8.73
C TYR A 371 9.23 2.93 10.00
N SER A 372 9.82 1.81 10.42
CA SER A 372 10.78 1.77 11.52
C SER A 372 12.12 2.38 11.09
N LEU A 373 12.73 3.16 11.98
CA LEU A 373 14.07 3.73 11.82
C LEU A 373 15.10 3.10 12.76
N GLY A 374 14.67 2.26 13.71
CA GLY A 374 15.51 1.75 14.79
C GLY A 374 15.34 2.52 16.10
N SER A 375 15.86 1.96 17.18
CA SER A 375 16.06 2.69 18.43
C SER A 375 17.12 3.79 18.24
N ALA A 376 16.95 4.91 18.96
CA ALA A 376 17.89 6.03 18.97
C ALA A 376 19.31 5.64 19.42
#